data_AF-A0A926A561-F1
#
_entry.id   AF-A0A926A561-F1
#
_cell.length_a   1.000
_cell.length_b   1.000
_cell.length_c   1.000
_cell.angle_alpha   90.00
_cell.angle_beta   90.00
_cell.angle_gamma   90.00
#
_symmetry.space_group_name_H-M   'P 1'
#
loop_
_entity.id
_entity.type
_entity.pdbx_description
1 polymer ?
#
loop_
_entity_poly.entity_id
_entity_poly.type
_entity_poly.pdbx_seq_one_letter_code
_entity_poly.pdbx_strand_id
1 'polypeptide(L)'
;MFLLGAFLTGGAVGYAATRTFSPSNVPVQLTPAEMRAEWKRQLALSPEQIEKFDALYNGRRTTFDSIRALYTPAVDSIRAIYQPAFDSLRIDNQQKVMRILDSTQQATYREMIEKDKKRADSVRKAGGQK
;
A
#
# COMPACT_ATOMS: atom_id res chain seq x y z
N MET A 1 -2.30 -15.90 19.97
CA MET A 1 -3.63 -15.92 19.33
C MET A 1 -3.76 -14.73 18.36
N PHE A 2 -3.05 -14.74 17.24
CA PHE A 2 -2.98 -13.63 16.26
C PHE A 2 -3.37 -14.09 14.84
N LEU A 3 -4.41 -14.92 14.74
CA LEU A 3 -4.90 -15.46 13.46
C LEU A 3 -6.37 -15.13 13.17
N LEU A 4 -7.05 -14.34 14.00
CA LEU A 4 -8.46 -13.99 13.75
C LEU A 4 -8.67 -12.72 12.91
N GLY A 5 -7.64 -11.91 12.68
CA GLY A 5 -7.76 -10.68 11.87
C GLY A 5 -7.63 -10.89 10.36
N ALA A 6 -7.14 -12.06 9.92
CA ALA A 6 -6.79 -12.30 8.52
C ALA A 6 -7.95 -12.82 7.65
N PHE A 7 -9.08 -13.17 8.25
CA PHE A 7 -10.17 -13.84 7.53
C PHE A 7 -11.35 -12.93 7.15
N LEU A 8 -11.43 -11.70 7.67
CA LEU A 8 -12.58 -10.82 7.46
C LEU A 8 -12.48 -9.86 6.27
N THR A 9 -11.32 -9.81 5.62
CA THR A 9 -11.03 -8.88 4.51
C THR A 9 -10.56 -9.60 3.24
N GLY A 10 -11.09 -10.79 2.93
CA GLY A 10 -10.83 -11.45 1.63
C GLY A 10 -9.34 -11.69 1.34
N GLY A 11 -8.56 -11.98 2.39
CA GLY A 11 -7.10 -11.83 2.40
C GLY A 11 -6.27 -13.04 2.00
N ALA A 12 -6.83 -14.07 1.35
CA ALA A 12 -6.04 -15.23 0.94
C ALA A 12 -5.55 -15.17 -0.52
N VAL A 13 -6.35 -14.62 -1.44
CA VAL A 13 -5.95 -14.48 -2.86
C VAL A 13 -5.24 -13.14 -3.11
N GLY A 14 -5.52 -12.12 -2.29
CA GLY A 14 -4.85 -10.83 -2.37
C GLY A 14 -3.39 -10.81 -1.88
N TYR A 15 -3.00 -11.73 -0.98
CA TYR A 15 -1.71 -11.70 -0.27
C TYR A 15 -0.50 -12.03 -1.18
N ALA A 16 -0.72 -12.81 -2.25
CA ALA A 16 0.33 -13.15 -3.20
C ALA A 16 0.53 -12.07 -4.29
N ALA A 17 -0.54 -11.38 -4.69
CA ALA A 17 -0.47 -10.35 -5.74
C ALA A 17 0.02 -8.98 -5.23
N THR A 18 -0.11 -8.70 -3.93
CA THR A 18 0.32 -7.39 -3.39
C THR A 18 1.83 -7.25 -3.20
N ARG A 19 2.63 -8.33 -3.22
CA ARG A 19 4.09 -8.21 -3.01
C ARG A 19 4.89 -7.82 -4.25
N THR A 20 4.35 -7.97 -5.46
CA THR A 20 5.08 -7.61 -6.67
C THR A 20 4.87 -6.14 -7.09
N PHE A 21 3.80 -5.47 -6.63
CA PHE A 21 3.50 -4.09 -7.03
C PHE A 21 2.99 -3.14 -5.93
N SER A 22 2.80 -3.57 -4.67
CA SER A 22 2.58 -2.62 -3.57
C SER A 22 3.88 -2.28 -2.85
N PRO A 23 4.12 -0.99 -2.52
CA PRO A 23 5.15 -0.65 -1.56
C PRO A 23 4.88 -1.41 -0.26
N SER A 24 5.91 -2.08 0.25
CA SER A 24 5.86 -2.88 1.46
C SER A 24 5.20 -2.11 2.61
N ASN A 25 4.23 -2.71 3.29
CA ASN A 25 3.61 -2.21 4.53
C ASN A 25 4.53 -2.39 5.76
N VAL A 26 5.78 -2.81 5.56
CA VAL A 26 6.82 -2.60 6.57
C VAL A 26 7.05 -1.09 6.62
N PRO A 27 6.98 -0.42 7.78
CA PRO A 27 7.45 0.95 7.87
C PRO A 27 8.92 0.95 7.49
N VAL A 28 9.22 1.23 6.22
CA VAL A 28 10.54 1.68 5.83
C VAL A 28 10.69 2.99 6.58
N GLN A 29 11.50 2.97 7.65
CA GLN A 29 11.67 4.10 8.57
C GLN A 29 12.19 5.36 7.86
N LEU A 30 12.57 5.26 6.58
CA LEU A 30 13.07 6.33 5.75
C LEU A 30 12.37 6.27 4.37
N THR A 31 11.89 7.41 3.89
CA THR A 31 11.46 7.60 2.50
C THR A 31 12.63 7.32 1.54
N PRO A 32 12.37 7.05 0.24
CA PRO A 32 13.44 6.87 -0.74
C PRO A 32 14.42 8.05 -0.83
N ALA A 33 13.94 9.28 -0.58
CA ALA A 33 14.76 10.48 -0.54
C ALA A 33 15.66 10.50 0.71
N GLU A 34 15.11 10.17 1.88
CA GLU A 34 15.87 10.08 3.13
C GLU A 34 16.90 8.96 3.10
N MET A 35 16.56 7.80 2.52
CA MET A 35 17.50 6.69 2.33
C MET A 35 18.68 7.09 1.43
N ARG A 36 18.41 7.82 0.35
CA ARG A 36 19.45 8.37 -0.53
C ARG A 36 20.33 9.39 0.18
N ALA A 37 19.74 10.29 0.96
CA ALA A 37 20.49 11.25 1.76
C ALA A 37 21.39 10.54 2.79
N GLU A 38 20.86 9.51 3.43
CA GLU A 38 21.60 8.73 4.42
C GLU A 38 22.76 7.94 3.80
N TRP A 39 22.59 7.35 2.61
CA TRP A 39 23.70 6.69 1.91
C TRP A 39 24.81 7.65 1.52
N LYS A 40 24.46 8.85 1.02
CA LYS A 40 25.46 9.89 0.73
C LYS A 40 26.26 10.26 1.98
N ARG A 41 25.57 10.39 3.12
CA ARG A 41 26.17 10.73 4.42
C ARG A 41 27.06 9.62 4.96
N GLN A 42 26.57 8.39 5.03
CA GLN A 42 27.29 7.25 5.58
C GLN A 42 28.53 6.88 4.74
N LEU A 43 28.44 7.00 3.42
CA LEU A 43 29.56 6.69 2.52
C LEU A 43 30.53 7.86 2.34
N ALA A 44 30.27 9.01 2.98
CA ALA A 44 31.07 10.23 2.89
C ALA A 44 31.43 10.59 1.43
N LEU A 45 30.44 10.54 0.54
CA LEU A 45 30.66 10.75 -0.90
C LEU A 45 31.17 12.17 -1.18
N SER A 46 32.16 12.29 -2.07
CA SER A 46 32.61 13.59 -2.58
C SER A 46 31.55 14.24 -3.47
N PRO A 47 31.61 15.56 -3.74
CA PRO A 47 30.66 16.23 -4.63
C PRO A 47 30.53 15.56 -6.01
N GLU A 48 31.64 15.15 -6.62
CA GLU A 48 31.65 14.45 -7.92
C GLU A 48 31.00 13.06 -7.83
N GLN A 49 31.22 12.34 -6.72
CA GLN A 49 30.58 11.04 -6.49
C GLN A 49 29.08 11.18 -6.24
N ILE A 50 28.65 12.24 -5.55
CA ILE A 50 27.23 12.55 -5.33
C ILE A 50 26.53 12.77 -6.66
N GLU A 51 27.13 13.53 -7.58
CA GLU A 51 26.55 13.78 -8.90
C GLU A 51 26.37 12.48 -9.70
N LYS A 52 27.40 11.63 -9.74
CA LYS A 52 27.35 10.32 -10.41
C LYS A 52 26.31 9.39 -9.77
N PHE A 53 26.30 9.32 -8.44
CA PHE A 53 25.31 8.56 -7.68
C PHE A 53 23.88 9.02 -8.01
N ASP A 54 23.70 10.34 -8.09
CA ASP A 54 22.41 10.96 -8.35
C ASP A 54 21.90 10.68 -9.76
N ALA A 55 22.78 10.73 -10.76
CA ALA A 55 22.48 10.37 -12.13
C ALA A 55 22.04 8.90 -12.25
N LEU A 56 22.78 7.97 -11.61
CA LEU A 56 22.46 6.54 -11.62
C LEU A 56 21.10 6.27 -10.96
N TYR A 57 20.85 6.88 -9.81
CA TYR A 57 19.59 6.70 -9.09
C TYR A 57 18.40 7.23 -9.91
N ASN A 58 18.55 8.41 -10.51
CA ASN A 58 17.51 9.01 -11.34
C ASN A 58 17.26 8.20 -12.62
N GLY A 59 18.32 7.72 -13.28
CA GLY A 59 18.20 6.84 -14.45
C GLY A 59 17.43 5.56 -14.12
N ARG A 60 17.80 4.89 -13.02
CA ARG A 60 17.06 3.73 -12.50
C ARG A 60 15.58 4.07 -12.28
N ARG A 61 15.29 5.17 -11.58
CA ARG A 61 13.91 5.59 -11.29
C ARG A 61 13.10 5.78 -12.57
N THR A 62 13.63 6.51 -13.54
CA THR A 62 12.98 6.72 -14.84
C THR A 62 12.67 5.40 -15.53
N THR A 63 13.61 4.45 -15.56
CA THR A 63 13.36 3.12 -16.14
C THR A 63 12.22 2.39 -15.43
N PHE A 64 12.20 2.39 -14.10
CA PHE A 64 11.10 1.76 -13.35
C PHE A 64 9.75 2.44 -13.62
N ASP A 65 9.73 3.77 -13.70
CA ASP A 65 8.52 4.53 -14.01
C ASP A 65 8.02 4.22 -15.43
N SER A 66 8.92 4.08 -16.41
CA SER A 66 8.55 3.65 -17.77
C SER A 66 7.97 2.23 -17.80
N ILE A 67 8.62 1.27 -17.13
CA ILE A 67 8.09 -0.10 -17.05
C ILE A 67 6.71 -0.07 -16.37
N ARG A 68 6.56 0.73 -15.30
CA ARG A 68 5.28 0.92 -14.60
C ARG A 68 4.18 1.46 -15.49
N ALA A 69 4.48 2.45 -16.31
CA ALA A 69 3.51 3.01 -17.24
C ALA A 69 3.00 1.95 -18.24
N LEU A 70 3.84 0.98 -18.64
CA LEU A 70 3.45 -0.07 -19.57
C LEU A 70 2.41 -1.05 -18.98
N TYR A 71 2.56 -1.44 -17.72
CA TYR A 71 1.67 -2.44 -17.12
C TYR A 71 0.50 -1.85 -16.31
N THR A 72 0.59 -0.58 -15.87
CA THR A 72 -0.45 0.06 -15.05
C THR A 72 -1.85 -0.04 -15.67
N PRO A 73 -2.06 0.24 -16.98
CA PRO A 73 -3.38 0.14 -17.59
C PRO A 73 -4.00 -1.27 -17.51
N ALA A 74 -3.18 -2.31 -17.73
CA ALA A 74 -3.65 -3.69 -17.64
C ALA A 74 -4.03 -4.06 -16.21
N VAL A 75 -3.22 -3.66 -15.24
CA VAL A 75 -3.50 -3.87 -13.81
C VAL A 75 -4.78 -3.12 -13.39
N ASP A 76 -4.94 -1.87 -13.82
CA ASP A 76 -6.12 -1.05 -13.51
C ASP A 76 -7.39 -1.61 -14.16
N SER A 77 -7.29 -2.14 -15.38
CA SER A 77 -8.41 -2.82 -16.05
C SER A 77 -8.85 -4.07 -15.27
N ILE A 78 -7.91 -4.93 -14.89
CA ILE A 78 -8.19 -6.12 -14.07
C ILE A 78 -8.82 -5.69 -12.75
N ARG A 79 -8.25 -4.67 -12.08
CA ARG A 79 -8.82 -4.14 -10.84
C ARG A 79 -10.26 -3.69 -11.04
N ALA A 80 -10.55 -2.90 -12.09
CA ALA A 80 -11.89 -2.40 -12.35
C ALA A 80 -12.91 -3.53 -12.55
N ILE A 81 -12.51 -4.64 -13.19
CA ILE A 81 -13.37 -5.82 -13.39
C ILE A 81 -13.73 -6.49 -12.07
N TYR A 82 -12.75 -6.67 -11.17
CA TYR A 82 -12.94 -7.46 -9.96
C TYR A 82 -13.31 -6.63 -8.71
N GLN A 83 -13.11 -5.31 -8.74
CA GLN A 83 -13.40 -4.43 -7.60
C GLN A 83 -14.83 -4.58 -7.08
N PRO A 84 -15.89 -4.66 -7.92
CA PRO A 84 -17.26 -4.83 -7.43
C PRO A 84 -17.46 -6.14 -6.66
N ALA A 85 -16.82 -7.22 -7.10
CA ALA A 85 -16.90 -8.52 -6.43
C ALA A 85 -16.22 -8.48 -5.06
N PHE A 86 -15.04 -7.85 -4.98
CA PHE A 86 -14.35 -7.65 -3.72
C PHE A 86 -15.14 -6.74 -2.76
N ASP A 87 -15.77 -5.67 -3.27
CA ASP A 87 -16.59 -4.78 -2.46
C ASP A 87 -17.83 -5.49 -1.89
N SER A 88 -18.49 -6.32 -2.71
CA SER A 88 -19.60 -7.16 -2.28
C SER A 88 -19.19 -8.13 -1.16
N LEU A 89 -18.09 -8.87 -1.35
CA LEU A 89 -17.55 -9.78 -0.33
C LEU A 89 -17.20 -9.06 0.97
N ARG A 90 -16.62 -7.86 0.87
CA ARG A 90 -16.28 -7.05 2.05
C ARG A 90 -17.53 -6.63 2.82
N ILE A 91 -18.58 -6.18 2.13
CA ILE A 91 -19.85 -5.77 2.76
C ILE A 91 -20.54 -6.97 3.41
N ASP A 92 -20.62 -8.10 2.71
CA ASP A 92 -21.22 -9.33 3.24
C ASP A 92 -20.50 -9.83 4.49
N ASN A 93 -19.16 -9.89 4.46
CA ASN A 93 -18.36 -10.25 5.63
C ASN A 93 -18.57 -9.27 6.79
N GLN A 94 -18.62 -7.96 6.52
CA GLN A 94 -18.89 -6.97 7.56
C GLN A 94 -20.25 -7.21 8.22
N GLN A 95 -21.29 -7.52 7.43
CA GLN A 95 -22.61 -7.83 7.97
C GLN A 95 -22.61 -9.11 8.81
N LYS A 96 -21.91 -10.16 8.36
CA LYS A 96 -21.77 -11.41 9.11
C LYS A 96 -21.11 -11.20 10.47
N VAL A 97 -20.06 -10.38 10.53
CA VAL A 97 -19.43 -9.99 11.81
C VAL A 97 -20.40 -9.26 12.70
N MET A 98 -21.09 -8.25 12.16
CA MET A 98 -22.02 -7.44 12.95
C MET A 98 -23.13 -8.27 13.61
N ARG A 99 -23.53 -9.40 13.01
CA ARG A 99 -24.57 -10.28 13.57
C ARG A 99 -24.13 -11.09 14.79
N ILE A 100 -22.83 -11.30 15.00
CA ILE A 100 -22.30 -12.11 16.10
C ILE A 100 -21.77 -11.27 17.27
N LEU A 101 -21.68 -9.95 17.10
CA LEU A 101 -21.16 -9.02 18.11
C LEU A 101 -22.29 -8.42 18.96
N ASP A 102 -22.00 -8.16 20.24
CA ASP A 102 -22.88 -7.36 21.10
C ASP A 102 -22.83 -5.86 20.74
N SER A 103 -23.71 -5.05 21.34
CA SER A 103 -23.84 -3.62 21.01
C SER A 103 -22.58 -2.81 21.29
N THR A 104 -21.83 -3.13 22.34
CA THR A 104 -20.57 -2.46 22.67
C THR A 104 -19.49 -2.83 21.65
N GLN A 105 -19.34 -4.12 21.35
CA GLN A 105 -18.39 -4.62 20.36
C GLN A 105 -18.69 -4.10 18.95
N GLN A 106 -19.96 -3.99 18.58
CA GLN A 106 -20.40 -3.40 17.31
C GLN A 106 -19.96 -1.94 17.17
N ALA A 107 -20.08 -1.15 18.24
CA ALA A 107 -19.63 0.24 18.24
C ALA A 107 -18.11 0.33 18.00
N THR A 108 -17.32 -0.47 18.74
CA THR A 108 -15.88 -0.54 18.55
C THR A 108 -15.49 -0.97 17.13
N TYR A 109 -16.17 -1.99 16.58
CA TYR A 109 -15.88 -2.48 15.23
C TYR A 109 -16.16 -1.43 14.15
N ARG A 110 -17.24 -0.64 14.27
CA ARG A 110 -17.52 0.47 13.36
C ARG A 110 -16.45 1.56 13.44
N GLU A 111 -16.00 1.91 14.64
CA GLU A 111 -14.92 2.89 14.80
C GLU A 111 -13.61 2.43 14.15
N MET A 112 -13.28 1.14 14.27
CA MET A 112 -12.10 0.57 13.61
C MET A 112 -12.19 0.72 12.09
N ILE A 113 -13.34 0.35 11.49
CA ILE A 113 -13.57 0.48 10.05
C ILE A 113 -13.44 1.94 9.60
N GLU A 114 -14.00 2.90 10.36
CA GLU A 114 -13.92 4.31 10.03
C GLU A 114 -12.50 4.88 10.16
N LYS A 115 -11.72 4.43 11.16
CA LYS A 115 -10.31 4.78 11.28
C LYS A 115 -9.51 4.27 10.08
N ASP A 116 -9.76 3.03 9.65
CA ASP A 116 -9.09 2.44 8.50
C ASP A 116 -9.44 3.17 7.19
N LYS A 117 -10.71 3.54 6.99
CA LYS A 117 -11.12 4.37 5.84
C LYS A 117 -10.41 5.71 5.81
N LYS A 118 -10.39 6.43 6.95
CA LYS A 118 -9.71 7.73 7.05
C LYS A 118 -8.22 7.61 6.76
N ARG A 119 -7.58 6.54 7.23
CA ARG A 119 -6.17 6.26 6.94
C ARG A 119 -5.95 6.00 5.45
N ALA A 120 -6.78 5.16 4.83
CA ALA A 120 -6.70 4.87 3.40
C ALA A 120 -6.89 6.14 2.54
N ASP A 121 -7.85 6.99 2.88
CA ASP A 121 -8.07 8.27 2.20
C ASP A 121 -6.90 9.24 2.38
N SER A 122 -6.30 9.27 3.56
CA SER A 122 -5.12 10.10 3.84
C SER A 122 -3.93 9.65 3.00
N VAL A 123 -3.72 8.33 2.87
CA VAL A 123 -2.67 7.75 2.02
C VAL A 123 -2.94 8.04 0.54
N ARG A 124 -4.18 7.91 0.07
CA ARG A 124 -4.55 8.21 -1.33
C ARG A 124 -4.30 9.68 -1.66
N LYS A 125 -4.69 10.60 -0.77
CA LYS A 125 -4.45 12.04 -0.92
C LYS A 125 -2.97 12.39 -0.89
N ALA A 126 -2.18 11.77 0.00
CA ALA A 126 -0.74 11.98 0.06
C ALA A 126 0.00 11.37 -1.16
N GLY A 127 -0.54 10.31 -1.76
CA GLY A 127 0.00 9.64 -2.95
C GLY A 127 -0.33 10.31 -4.28
N GLY A 128 -1.02 11.46 -4.30
CA GLY A 128 -1.26 12.24 -5.51
C GLY A 128 -2.25 11.65 -6.51
N GLN A 129 -3.01 10.60 -6.15
CA GLN A 129 -4.10 10.11 -6.99
C GLN A 129 -5.36 10.93 -6.72
N LYS A 130 -5.64 11.90 -7.60
CA LYS A 130 -6.95 12.53 -7.74
C LYS A 130 -7.88 11.62 -8.53
#